data_AF-A0A328E356-F1
#
_entry.id   AF-A0A328E356-F1
#
_cell.length_a   1.000
_cell.length_b   1.000
_cell.length_c   1.000
_cell.angle_alpha   90.00
_cell.angle_beta   90.00
_cell.angle_gamma   90.00
#
_symmetry.space_group_name_H-M   'P 1'
#
loop_
_entity.id
_entity.type
_entity.pdbx_description
1 polymer ?
#
loop_
_entity_poly.entity_id
_entity_poly.type
_entity_poly.pdbx_seq_one_letter_code
_entity_poly.pdbx_strand_id
1 'polypeptide(L)' 'MAAKIASALAGSFAIAYVCDHFVSDTKIFGGTTPKTIVDKEWWEETDKKFQAWPRTAGPPVVMNPISRQNFIVKTD' A
#
# COMPACT_ATOMS: atom_id res chain seq x y z
N MET A 1 22.34 33.58 5.71
CA MET A 1 21.75 32.67 6.73
C MET A 1 20.78 31.69 6.08
N ALA A 2 19.77 32.17 5.35
CA ALA A 2 18.78 31.33 4.65
C ALA A 2 19.39 30.26 3.70
N ALA A 3 20.38 30.62 2.87
CA ALA A 3 21.02 29.64 1.96
C ALA A 3 21.75 28.49 2.69
N LYS A 4 22.33 28.75 3.86
CA LYS A 4 22.98 27.72 4.70
C LYS A 4 21.94 26.79 5.33
N ILE A 5 20.80 27.35 5.75
CA ILE A 5 19.68 26.56 6.29
C ILE A 5 19.05 25.71 5.19
N ALA A 6 18.80 26.29 4.01
CA ALA A 6 18.20 25.58 2.87
C ALA A 6 19.09 24.44 2.37
N SER A 7 20.41 24.67 2.28
CA SER A 7 21.36 23.62 1.88
C SER A 7 21.50 22.53 2.95
N ALA A 8 21.53 22.88 4.23
CA ALA A 8 21.54 21.90 5.32
C ALA A 8 20.27 21.05 5.32
N LEU A 9 19.10 21.65 5.08
CA LEU A 9 17.82 20.96 4.99
C LEU A 9 17.77 20.00 3.79
N ALA A 10 18.20 20.46 2.61
CA ALA A 10 18.29 19.59 1.43
C ALA A 10 19.26 18.41 1.67
N GLY A 11 20.40 18.67 2.31
CA GLY A 11 21.36 17.65 2.70
C GLY A 11 20.79 16.63 3.68
N SER A 12 19.99 17.06 4.68
CA SER A 12 19.39 16.13 5.63
C SER A 12 18.35 15.21 4.99
N PHE A 13 17.55 15.72 4.04
CA PHE A 13 16.64 14.86 3.27
C PHE A 13 17.38 13.81 2.45
N ALA A 14 18.49 14.20 1.80
CA ALA A 14 19.30 13.27 1.03
C ALA A 14 19.90 12.16 1.90
N ILE A 15 20.48 12.52 3.06
CA ILE A 15 21.05 11.54 3.99
C ILE A 15 19.95 10.63 4.56
N ALA A 16 18.80 11.20 4.95
CA ALA A 16 17.68 10.42 5.48
C ALA A 16 17.16 9.41 4.45
N TYR A 17 16.99 9.82 3.19
CA TYR A 17 16.56 8.93 2.11
C TYR A 17 17.55 7.79 1.88
N VAL A 18 18.85 8.09 1.82
CA VAL A 18 19.88 7.06 1.62
C VAL A 18 19.90 6.07 2.78
N CYS A 19 19.85 6.57 4.02
CA CYS A 19 19.76 5.70 5.19
C CYS A 19 18.51 4.82 5.16
N ASP A 20 17.33 5.39 4.86
CA ASP A 20 16.09 4.64 4.78
C ASP A 20 16.14 3.56 3.70
N HIS A 21 16.62 3.87 2.50
CA HIS A 21 16.74 2.89 1.41
C HIS A 21 17.63 1.69 1.81
N PHE A 22 18.79 1.93 2.42
CA PHE A 22 19.67 0.83 2.84
C PHE A 22 19.06 0.01 4.00
N VAL A 23 18.41 0.67 4.95
CA VAL A 23 17.85 0.00 6.12
C VAL A 23 16.56 -0.75 5.77
N SER A 24 15.64 -0.12 5.07
CA SER A 24 14.27 -0.59 4.84
C SER A 24 14.14 -1.42 3.56
N ASP A 25 14.72 -0.97 2.45
CA ASP A 25 14.57 -1.64 1.16
C ASP A 25 15.58 -2.77 1.00
N THR A 26 16.87 -2.46 1.20
CA THR A 26 17.95 -3.46 1.08
C THR A 26 18.11 -4.33 2.32
N LYS A 27 17.51 -3.92 3.46
CA LYS A 27 17.46 -4.69 4.71
C LYS A 27 18.84 -5.09 5.20
N ILE A 28 19.75 -4.11 5.30
CA ILE A 28 21.13 -4.35 5.74
C ILE A 28 21.23 -5.00 7.12
N PHE A 29 20.21 -4.81 7.98
CA PHE A 29 20.10 -5.44 9.29
C PHE A 29 19.32 -6.77 9.29
N GLY A 30 18.98 -7.29 8.11
CA GLY A 30 18.18 -8.49 7.92
C GLY A 30 16.67 -8.23 7.95
N GLY A 31 15.91 -9.29 7.65
CA GLY A 31 14.45 -9.25 7.54
C GLY A 31 13.97 -9.61 6.13
N THR A 32 12.67 -9.86 6.00
CA THR A 32 12.03 -10.21 4.73
C THR A 32 10.79 -9.34 4.52
N THR A 33 10.55 -8.92 3.28
CA THR A 33 9.29 -8.23 2.93
C THR A 33 8.14 -9.25 2.89
N PRO A 34 6.96 -8.94 3.45
CA PRO A 34 5.82 -9.85 3.38
C PRO A 34 5.39 -10.11 1.93
N LYS A 35 5.06 -11.36 1.63
CA LYS A 35 4.62 -11.78 0.29
C LYS A 35 3.42 -10.99 -0.21
N THR A 36 2.52 -10.62 0.68
CA THR A 36 1.31 -9.85 0.36
C THR A 36 1.58 -8.46 -0.22
N ILE A 37 2.80 -7.94 -0.09
CA ILE A 37 3.22 -6.64 -0.63
C ILE A 37 4.15 -6.82 -1.83
N VAL A 38 5.05 -7.80 -1.80
CA VAL A 38 5.98 -8.11 -2.92
C VAL A 38 5.23 -8.67 -4.12
N ASP A 39 4.22 -9.50 -3.85
CA ASP A 39 3.46 -10.18 -4.87
C ASP A 39 2.38 -9.26 -5.45
N LYS A 40 2.48 -9.00 -6.75
CA LYS A 40 1.48 -8.22 -7.48
C LYS A 40 0.18 -8.98 -7.62
N GLU A 41 0.23 -10.31 -7.67
CA GLU A 41 -0.97 -11.15 -7.78
C GLU A 41 -1.84 -10.99 -6.53
N TRP A 42 -1.23 -10.83 -5.35
CA TRP A 42 -1.96 -10.61 -4.11
C TRP A 42 -2.82 -9.34 -4.15
N TRP A 43 -2.32 -8.28 -4.79
CA TRP A 43 -3.08 -7.04 -4.98
C TRP A 43 -4.27 -7.23 -5.92
N GLU A 44 -4.08 -7.96 -7.02
CA GLU A 44 -5.16 -8.27 -7.97
C GLU A 44 -6.22 -9.19 -7.36
N GLU A 45 -5.81 -10.21 -6.62
CA GLU A 45 -6.71 -11.10 -5.90
C GLU A 45 -7.49 -10.36 -4.82
N THR A 46 -6.82 -9.50 -4.06
CA THR A 46 -7.46 -8.65 -3.04
C THR A 46 -8.51 -7.74 -3.69
N ASP A 47 -8.21 -7.14 -4.83
CA ASP A 47 -9.17 -6.29 -5.55
C ASP A 47 -10.39 -7.08 -6.07
N LYS A 48 -10.16 -8.29 -6.62
CA LYS A 48 -11.23 -9.22 -7.00
C LYS A 48 -12.10 -9.60 -5.81
N LYS A 49 -11.48 -9.89 -4.65
CA LYS A 49 -12.20 -10.23 -3.42
C LYS A 49 -13.01 -9.05 -2.87
N PHE A 50 -12.59 -7.81 -3.07
CA PHE A 50 -13.40 -6.64 -2.69
C PHE A 50 -14.71 -6.53 -3.47
N GLN A 51 -14.79 -7.12 -4.66
CA GLN A 51 -16.05 -7.19 -5.41
C GLN A 51 -16.99 -8.29 -4.89
N ALA A 52 -16.45 -9.37 -4.33
CA ALA A 52 -17.22 -10.50 -3.83
C ALA A 52 -16.57 -11.11 -2.59
N TRP A 53 -16.72 -10.43 -1.46
CA TRP A 53 -16.06 -10.82 -0.21
C TRP A 53 -16.77 -12.00 0.43
N PRO A 54 -16.06 -13.08 0.77
CA PRO A 54 -16.67 -14.29 1.33
C PRO A 54 -17.23 -14.01 2.73
N ARG A 55 -18.40 -14.58 3.03
CA ARG A 55 -19.03 -14.54 4.36
C ARG A 55 -19.34 -15.95 4.83
N THR A 56 -19.23 -16.20 6.13
CA THR A 56 -19.43 -17.53 6.72
C THR A 56 -20.87 -18.03 6.60
N ALA A 57 -21.86 -17.14 6.61
CA ALA A 57 -23.28 -17.50 6.55
C ALA A 57 -24.05 -16.56 5.62
N GLY A 58 -23.84 -16.69 4.31
CA GLY A 58 -24.58 -15.95 3.28
C GLY A 58 -23.83 -15.83 1.95
N PRO A 59 -24.48 -15.26 0.91
CA PRO A 59 -23.80 -14.99 -0.35
C PRO A 59 -22.67 -13.95 -0.17
N PRO A 60 -21.63 -13.97 -1.02
CA PRO A 60 -20.56 -12.97 -0.99
C PRO A 60 -21.09 -11.54 -1.12
N VAL A 61 -20.42 -10.60 -0.47
CA VAL A 61 -20.85 -9.19 -0.42
C VAL A 61 -19.77 -8.27 -0.96
N VAL A 62 -20.20 -7.23 -1.67
CA VAL A 62 -19.33 -6.17 -2.15
C VAL A 62 -18.79 -5.34 -0.97
N MET A 63 -17.49 -5.10 -0.96
CA MET A 63 -16.84 -4.24 0.04
C MET A 63 -16.76 -2.79 -0.44
N ASN A 64 -16.96 -1.88 0.52
CA ASN A 64 -16.84 -0.42 0.33
C ASN A 64 -17.70 0.15 -0.82
N PRO A 65 -19.02 -0.16 -0.86
CA PRO A 65 -19.89 0.16 -2.00
C PRO A 65 -20.00 1.64 -2.34
N ILE A 66 -19.90 2.54 -1.34
CA ILE A 66 -20.06 3.98 -1.57
C ILE A 66 -18.79 4.60 -2.14
N SER A 67 -17.63 4.30 -1.55
CA SER A 67 -16.36 4.88 -2.02
C SER A 67 -15.84 4.22 -3.30
N ARG A 68 -16.13 2.94 -3.51
CA ARG A 68 -15.74 2.20 -4.73
C ARG A 68 -16.82 2.17 -5.81
N GLN A 69 -18.03 2.65 -5.50
CA GLN A 69 -19.17 2.68 -6.43
C GLN A 69 -19.44 1.35 -7.13
N ASN A 70 -19.23 0.23 -6.41
CA ASN A 70 -19.31 -1.13 -6.95
C ASN A 70 -20.56 -1.90 -6.48
N PHE A 71 -21.62 -1.19 -6.10
CA PHE A 71 -22.87 -1.81 -5.65
C PHE A 71 -23.66 -2.42 -6.82
N ILE A 72 -24.39 -3.50 -6.52
CA ILE A 72 -25.25 -4.17 -7.48
C ILE A 72 -26.53 -3.34 -7.67
N VAL A 73 -26.75 -2.85 -8.89
CA VAL A 73 -28.00 -2.18 -9.27
C VAL A 73 -29.01 -3.25 -9.68
N LYS A 74 -30.20 -3.24 -9.06
CA LYS A 74 -31.31 -4.05 -9.54
C LYS A 74 -31.83 -3.41 -10.82
N THR A 75 -31.76 -4.13 -11.94
CA THR A 75 -32.51 -3.78 -13.14
C THR A 75 -33.92 -4.33 -12.97
N ASP A 76 -34.91 -3.44 -13.11
CA ASP A 76 -36.32 -3.80 -13.11
C ASP A 76 -36.69 -4.70 -14.31
#